data_AF-A0ABD0L506-F1
#
_entry.id   AF-A0ABD0L506-F1
#
_cell.length_a   1.000
_cell.length_b   1.000
_cell.length_c   1.000
_cell.angle_alpha   90.00
_cell.angle_beta   90.00
_cell.angle_gamma   90.00
#
_symmetry.space_group_name_H-M   'P 1'
#
loop_
_entity.id
_entity.type
_entity.pdbx_description
1 polymer ?
#
loop_
_entity_poly.entity_id
_entity_poly.type
_entity_poly.pdbx_seq_one_letter_code
_entity_poly.pdbx_strand_id
1 'polypeptide(L)'
;MLTRHQPLPVPWSTLNGSDRQRQENFERVRDCLERSAQRQKRNYDKGAVQRHFAVGDWVLRFYPPNLSKSKLNPKYIGPYLVTAKLSEVTYRVQRSRHSNPLVLHADHLKRFHSESLPASWLPKVDKIADNTRDQANQTCFGDGDIDTETSEDEATSPGLDTALPLPADLPRRSSRIRRPPARFGWDE
;
A
#
# COMPACT_ATOMS: atom_id res chain seq x y z
N MET A 1 -55.25 -20.18 21.07
CA MET A 1 -54.77 -18.83 21.44
C MET A 1 -53.41 -19.00 22.11
N LEU A 2 -52.30 -18.68 21.43
CA LEU A 2 -50.96 -18.78 22.02
C LEU A 2 -50.64 -17.45 22.71
N THR A 3 -50.56 -17.48 24.04
CA THR A 3 -50.12 -16.36 24.88
C THR A 3 -48.64 -16.13 24.64
N ARG A 4 -48.30 -15.00 23.99
CA ARG A 4 -46.93 -14.52 23.85
C ARG A 4 -46.42 -14.15 25.23
N HIS A 5 -45.57 -14.99 25.82
CA HIS A 5 -44.89 -14.68 27.07
C HIS A 5 -43.94 -13.51 26.82
N GLN A 6 -44.29 -12.31 27.30
CA GLN A 6 -43.38 -11.18 27.29
C GLN A 6 -42.38 -11.36 28.44
N PRO A 7 -41.06 -11.28 28.19
CA PRO A 7 -40.07 -11.32 29.26
C PRO A 7 -40.18 -10.05 30.10
N LEU A 8 -40.07 -10.20 31.43
CA LEU A 8 -40.17 -9.09 32.37
C LEU A 8 -38.97 -8.13 32.19
N PRO A 9 -39.17 -6.80 32.35
CA PRO A 9 -38.10 -5.82 32.26
C PRO A 9 -37.10 -6.05 33.40
N VAL A 10 -35.83 -6.27 33.04
CA VAL A 10 -34.75 -6.41 34.02
C VAL A 10 -34.47 -5.06 34.70
N PRO A 11 -34.31 -5.02 36.04
CA PRO A 11 -34.07 -3.77 36.75
C PRO A 11 -32.72 -3.14 36.37
N TRP A 12 -32.72 -1.81 36.23
CA TRP A 12 -31.57 -1.00 35.77
C TRP A 12 -30.31 -1.11 36.64
N SER A 13 -30.45 -1.61 37.88
CA SER A 13 -29.35 -1.88 38.81
C SER A 13 -28.41 -3.01 38.36
N THR A 14 -28.87 -3.91 37.48
CA THR A 14 -28.08 -5.04 36.96
C THR A 14 -27.21 -4.65 35.75
N LEU A 15 -27.51 -3.52 35.09
CA LEU A 15 -26.78 -3.10 33.87
C LEU A 15 -25.32 -2.73 34.14
N ASN A 16 -25.06 -2.03 35.25
CA ASN A 16 -23.75 -1.45 35.55
C ASN A 16 -22.60 -2.48 35.66
N GLY A 17 -22.86 -3.66 36.24
CA GLY A 17 -21.84 -4.71 36.34
C GLY A 17 -21.49 -5.34 34.98
N SER A 18 -22.48 -5.45 34.09
CA SER A 18 -22.29 -5.99 32.74
C SER A 18 -21.61 -5.01 31.80
N ASP A 19 -21.83 -3.70 32.01
CA ASP A 19 -21.21 -2.63 31.21
C ASP A 19 -19.71 -2.53 31.51
N ARG A 20 -19.32 -2.65 32.79
CA ARG A 20 -17.91 -2.72 33.17
C ARG A 20 -17.20 -3.92 32.55
N GLN A 21 -17.78 -5.11 32.64
CA GLN A 21 -17.20 -6.31 32.02
C GLN A 21 -17.11 -6.18 30.50
N ARG A 22 -18.12 -5.57 29.85
CA ARG A 22 -18.08 -5.26 28.42
C ARG A 22 -16.94 -4.29 28.09
N GLN A 23 -16.81 -3.21 28.86
CA GLN A 23 -15.76 -2.22 28.67
C GLN A 23 -14.36 -2.83 28.83
N GLU A 24 -14.13 -3.59 29.90
CA GLU A 24 -12.87 -4.32 30.12
C GLU A 24 -12.58 -5.32 28.99
N ASN A 25 -13.60 -5.99 28.46
CA ASN A 25 -13.46 -6.87 27.30
C ASN A 25 -13.09 -6.11 26.03
N PHE A 26 -13.72 -4.95 25.77
CA PHE A 26 -13.39 -4.11 24.62
C PHE A 26 -11.96 -3.58 24.69
N GLU A 27 -11.51 -3.17 25.88
CA GLU A 27 -10.13 -2.73 26.12
C GLU A 27 -9.14 -3.86 25.83
N ARG A 28 -9.39 -5.07 26.37
CA ARG A 28 -8.57 -6.26 26.10
C ARG A 28 -8.50 -6.60 24.61
N VAL A 29 -9.62 -6.50 23.89
CA VAL A 29 -9.67 -6.76 22.44
C VAL A 29 -8.85 -5.73 21.69
N ARG A 30 -8.94 -4.44 22.03
CA ARG A 30 -8.14 -3.36 21.44
C ARG A 30 -6.65 -3.60 21.64
N ASP A 31 -6.23 -3.90 22.86
CA ASP A 31 -4.83 -4.20 23.17
C ASP A 31 -4.29 -5.40 22.37
N CYS A 32 -5.07 -6.47 22.30
CA CYS A 32 -4.69 -7.65 21.52
C CYS A 32 -4.57 -7.34 20.02
N LEU A 33 -5.51 -6.54 19.49
CA LEU A 33 -5.50 -6.12 18.10
C LEU A 33 -4.27 -5.27 17.78
N GLU A 34 -3.95 -4.31 18.65
CA GLU A 34 -2.78 -3.45 18.49
C GLU A 34 -1.48 -4.26 18.53
N ARG A 35 -1.32 -5.13 19.53
CA ARG A 35 -0.15 -6.02 19.63
C ARG A 35 -0.04 -6.94 18.42
N SER A 36 -1.16 -7.45 17.92
CA SER A 36 -1.20 -8.27 16.70
C SER A 36 -0.76 -7.46 15.47
N ALA A 37 -1.27 -6.23 15.31
CA ALA A 37 -0.91 -5.34 14.22
C ALA A 37 0.57 -4.97 14.24
N GLN A 38 1.13 -4.66 15.42
CA GLN A 38 2.55 -4.38 15.60
C GLN A 38 3.42 -5.60 15.24
N ARG A 39 3.02 -6.81 15.68
CA ARG A 39 3.70 -8.06 15.31
C ARG A 39 3.64 -8.30 13.80
N GLN A 40 2.49 -8.04 13.18
CA GLN A 40 2.31 -8.19 11.74
C GLN A 40 3.20 -7.21 10.96
N LYS A 41 3.22 -5.93 11.35
CA LYS A 41 4.10 -4.91 10.77
C LYS A 41 5.56 -5.33 10.86
N ARG A 42 6.04 -5.67 12.07
CA ARG A 42 7.41 -6.11 12.29
C ARG A 42 7.75 -7.33 11.43
N ASN A 43 6.86 -8.30 11.31
CA ASN A 43 7.09 -9.49 10.50
C ASN A 43 7.11 -9.20 8.99
N TYR A 44 6.29 -8.26 8.52
CA TYR A 44 6.30 -7.81 7.14
C TYR A 44 7.60 -7.08 6.80
N ASP A 45 8.02 -6.15 7.65
CA ASP A 45 9.19 -5.30 7.43
C ASP A 45 10.52 -6.07 7.56
N LYS A 46 10.57 -7.12 8.40
CA LYS A 46 11.79 -7.94 8.67
C LYS A 46 12.51 -8.45 7.41
N GLY A 47 11.78 -8.70 6.32
CA GLY A 47 12.34 -9.24 5.07
C GLY A 47 12.22 -8.31 3.87
N ALA A 48 11.76 -7.07 4.07
CA ALA A 48 11.58 -6.12 2.98
C ALA A 48 12.95 -5.61 2.50
N VAL A 49 13.33 -5.97 1.28
CA VAL A 49 14.56 -5.51 0.65
C VAL A 49 14.21 -4.53 -0.44
N GLN A 50 14.65 -3.27 -0.29
CA GLN A 50 14.49 -2.27 -1.33
C GLN A 50 15.41 -2.59 -2.52
N ARG A 51 14.82 -2.74 -3.71
CA ARG A 51 15.54 -3.05 -4.94
C ARG A 51 15.41 -1.88 -5.89
N HIS A 52 16.54 -1.26 -6.20
CA HIS A 52 16.62 -0.19 -7.19
C HIS A 52 17.26 -0.73 -8.47
N PHE A 53 16.81 -0.22 -9.61
CA PHE A 53 17.36 -0.52 -10.93
C PHE A 53 17.56 0.78 -11.71
N ALA A 54 18.63 0.86 -12.49
CA ALA A 54 18.86 1.99 -13.39
C ALA A 54 18.28 1.69 -14.78
N VAL A 55 17.99 2.76 -15.54
CA VAL A 55 17.67 2.61 -16.97
C VAL A 55 18.92 2.09 -17.68
N GLY A 56 18.75 1.04 -18.49
CA GLY A 56 19.86 0.32 -19.12
C GLY A 56 20.32 -0.94 -18.40
N ASP A 57 19.87 -1.19 -17.16
CA ASP A 57 20.17 -2.44 -16.46
C ASP A 57 19.45 -3.62 -17.12
N TRP A 58 20.14 -4.76 -17.18
CA TRP A 58 19.54 -6.04 -17.54
C TRP A 58 18.95 -6.73 -16.30
N VAL A 59 17.69 -7.15 -16.42
CA VAL A 59 16.91 -7.75 -15.33
C VAL A 59 16.17 -8.99 -15.81
N LEU A 60 15.98 -9.95 -14.91
CA LEU A 60 15.12 -11.10 -15.11
C LEU A 60 13.72 -10.82 -14.57
N ARG A 61 12.69 -11.26 -15.29
CA ARG A 61 11.30 -11.15 -14.86
C ARG A 61 10.87 -12.40 -14.09
N PHE A 62 10.18 -12.21 -12.97
CA PHE A 62 9.50 -13.26 -12.23
C PHE A 62 8.34 -13.87 -13.03
N TYR A 63 8.30 -15.20 -13.12
CA TYR A 63 7.20 -15.96 -13.69
C TYR A 63 6.53 -16.78 -12.59
N PRO A 64 5.26 -16.51 -12.26
CA PRO A 64 4.61 -17.15 -11.14
C PRO A 64 4.36 -18.64 -11.44
N PRO A 65 4.53 -19.53 -10.45
CA PRO A 65 4.49 -20.97 -10.65
C PRO A 65 3.11 -21.51 -11.05
N ASN A 66 2.02 -20.80 -10.72
CA ASN A 66 0.66 -21.17 -11.11
C ASN A 66 0.39 -21.01 -12.62
N LEU A 67 1.21 -20.24 -13.33
CA LEU A 67 1.16 -20.13 -14.79
C LEU A 67 2.05 -21.18 -15.47
N SER A 68 2.98 -21.77 -14.71
CA SER A 68 3.89 -22.79 -15.22
C SER A 68 3.23 -24.17 -15.20
N LYS A 69 3.17 -24.83 -16.37
CA LYS A 69 2.65 -26.19 -16.51
C LYS A 69 3.53 -27.26 -15.85
N SER A 70 4.82 -26.96 -15.60
CA SER A 70 5.77 -27.89 -14.98
C SER A 70 6.36 -27.31 -13.70
N LYS A 71 6.49 -28.17 -12.68
CA LYS A 71 7.08 -27.86 -11.37
C LYS A 71 8.57 -27.50 -11.47
N LEU A 72 9.25 -27.92 -12.55
CA LEU A 72 10.69 -27.74 -12.75
C LEU A 72 11.04 -26.56 -13.68
N ASN A 73 10.06 -25.77 -14.11
CA ASN A 73 10.34 -24.61 -14.93
C ASN A 73 11.05 -23.50 -14.14
N PRO A 74 11.94 -22.73 -14.78
CA PRO A 74 12.64 -21.64 -14.13
C PRO A 74 11.66 -20.56 -13.65
N LYS A 75 11.83 -20.12 -12.40
CA LYS A 75 11.01 -19.08 -11.76
C LYS A 75 11.23 -17.68 -12.36
N TYR A 76 12.36 -17.49 -13.04
CA TYR A 76 12.75 -16.23 -13.66
C TYR A 76 12.99 -16.47 -15.14
N ILE A 77 12.43 -15.60 -15.96
CA ILE A 77 12.51 -15.70 -17.42
C ILE A 77 13.28 -14.51 -17.95
N GLY A 78 14.27 -14.84 -18.79
CA GLY A 78 14.87 -13.98 -19.82
C GLY A 78 15.58 -12.72 -19.34
N PRO A 79 16.60 -12.25 -20.06
CA PRO A 79 17.09 -10.90 -19.87
C PRO A 79 16.08 -9.91 -20.49
N TYR A 80 15.64 -8.96 -19.68
CA TYR A 80 14.87 -7.79 -20.07
C TYR A 80 15.70 -6.55 -19.77
N LEU A 81 15.62 -5.56 -20.63
CA LEU A 81 16.26 -4.26 -20.45
C LEU A 81 15.28 -3.32 -19.74
N VAL A 82 15.76 -2.59 -18.73
CA VAL A 82 14.98 -1.51 -18.10
C VAL A 82 15.00 -0.29 -19.02
N THR A 83 13.86 0.01 -19.66
CA THR A 83 13.70 1.13 -20.60
C THR A 83 13.43 2.44 -19.87
N ALA A 84 12.65 2.40 -18.79
CA ALA A 84 12.31 3.59 -18.02
C ALA A 84 11.95 3.25 -16.57
N LYS A 85 12.25 4.17 -15.66
CA LYS A 85 11.80 4.14 -14.26
C LYS A 85 10.53 5.00 -14.15
N LEU A 86 9.40 4.38 -13.80
CA LEU A 86 8.12 5.09 -13.67
C LEU A 86 7.94 5.66 -12.27
N SER A 87 8.31 4.86 -11.27
CA SER A 87 8.38 5.28 -9.87
C SER A 87 9.59 4.62 -9.22
N GLU A 88 9.81 4.87 -7.94
CA GLU A 88 10.84 4.17 -7.16
C GLU A 88 10.70 2.64 -7.23
N VAL A 89 9.45 2.18 -7.32
CA VAL A 89 9.05 0.80 -7.13
C VAL A 89 8.61 0.14 -8.44
N THR A 90 8.23 0.93 -9.44
CA THR A 90 7.66 0.45 -10.71
C THR A 90 8.54 0.82 -11.89
N TYR A 91 8.85 -0.16 -12.73
CA TYR A 91 9.76 -0.06 -13.86
C TYR A 91 9.08 -0.52 -15.16
N ARG A 92 9.48 0.09 -16.28
CA ARG A 92 9.16 -0.40 -17.63
C ARG A 92 10.33 -1.20 -18.17
N VAL A 93 10.06 -2.42 -18.60
CA VAL A 93 11.06 -3.36 -19.11
C VAL A 93 10.68 -3.89 -20.49
N GLN A 94 11.67 -4.17 -21.32
CA GLN A 94 11.50 -4.69 -22.69
C GLN A 94 12.47 -5.84 -22.96
N ARG A 95 12.04 -6.84 -23.73
CA ARG A 95 12.90 -7.98 -24.11
C ARG A 95 13.68 -7.73 -25.39
N SER A 96 13.11 -6.96 -26.30
CA SER A 96 13.69 -6.54 -27.58
C SER A 96 13.16 -5.14 -27.94
N ARG A 97 13.83 -4.45 -28.87
CA ARG A 97 13.44 -3.11 -29.36
C ARG A 97 12.00 -3.05 -29.86
N HIS A 98 11.52 -4.14 -30.49
CA HIS A 98 10.16 -4.23 -31.05
C HIS A 98 9.17 -4.92 -30.12
N SER A 99 9.63 -5.39 -28.94
CA SER A 99 8.74 -6.06 -28.00
C SER A 99 7.89 -5.07 -27.23
N ASN A 100 6.64 -5.46 -26.95
CA ASN A 100 5.75 -4.67 -26.11
C ASN A 100 6.39 -4.44 -24.73
N PRO A 101 6.47 -3.18 -24.25
CA PRO A 101 6.99 -2.89 -22.93
C PRO A 101 6.06 -3.45 -21.85
N LEU A 102 6.65 -3.99 -20.79
CA LEU A 102 5.93 -4.45 -19.62
C LEU A 102 6.21 -3.54 -18.44
N VAL A 103 5.17 -3.20 -17.69
CA VAL A 103 5.28 -2.44 -16.44
C VAL A 103 5.27 -3.43 -15.28
N LEU A 104 6.32 -3.44 -14.47
CA LEU A 104 6.51 -4.39 -13.38
C LEU A 104 7.00 -3.71 -12.11
N HIS A 105 6.61 -4.27 -10.97
CA HIS A 105 7.14 -3.90 -9.66
C HIS A 105 8.56 -4.48 -9.48
N ALA A 106 9.44 -3.73 -8.82
CA ALA A 106 10.78 -4.10 -8.36
C ALA A 106 10.88 -5.52 -7.78
N ASP A 107 9.89 -5.98 -7.00
CA ASP A 107 9.90 -7.32 -6.39
C ASP A 107 9.83 -8.45 -7.43
N HIS A 108 9.24 -8.17 -8.59
CA HIS A 108 9.14 -9.11 -9.71
C HIS A 108 10.38 -9.06 -10.61
N LEU A 109 11.38 -8.23 -10.27
CA LEU A 109 12.61 -8.08 -11.02
C LEU A 109 13.80 -8.62 -10.22
N LYS A 110 14.76 -9.18 -10.94
CA LYS A 110 16.04 -9.62 -10.38
C LYS A 110 17.16 -9.13 -11.27
N ARG A 111 18.24 -8.59 -10.70
CA ARG A 111 19.43 -8.18 -11.49
C ARG A 111 20.00 -9.38 -12.25
N PHE A 112 20.27 -9.18 -13.53
CA PHE A 112 20.92 -10.18 -14.38
C PHE A 112 22.44 -10.00 -14.28
N HIS A 113 23.15 -11.04 -13.87
CA HIS A 113 24.60 -11.05 -13.76
C HIS A 113 25.11 -12.09 -14.77
N SER A 114 25.66 -11.64 -15.89
CA SER A 114 26.34 -12.50 -16.86
C SER A 114 27.55 -11.76 -17.41
N GLU A 115 28.57 -12.53 -17.81
CA GLU A 115 29.80 -11.99 -18.42
C GLU A 115 29.53 -11.38 -19.81
N SER A 116 28.51 -11.89 -20.50
CA SER A 116 28.03 -11.36 -21.77
C SER A 116 26.64 -10.79 -21.60
N LEU A 117 26.54 -9.45 -21.61
CA LEU A 117 25.27 -8.73 -21.64
C LEU A 117 24.89 -8.48 -23.11
N PRO A 118 23.63 -8.71 -23.50
CA PRO A 118 23.19 -8.34 -24.85
C PRO A 118 23.33 -6.82 -25.07
N ALA A 119 23.52 -6.42 -26.32
CA ALA A 119 23.60 -5.00 -26.66
C ALA A 119 22.28 -4.29 -26.28
N SER A 120 22.38 -3.22 -25.48
CA SER A 120 21.23 -2.37 -25.16
C SER A 120 20.83 -1.54 -26.39
N TRP A 121 19.55 -1.55 -26.76
CA TRP A 121 19.01 -0.71 -27.84
C TRP A 121 18.59 0.69 -27.40
N LEU A 122 18.95 1.09 -26.17
CA LEU A 122 18.70 2.43 -25.67
C LEU A 122 19.74 3.39 -26.24
N PRO A 123 19.35 4.63 -26.60
CA PRO A 123 20.32 5.66 -26.92
C PRO A 123 21.18 5.91 -25.69
N LYS A 124 22.50 6.00 -25.87
CA LYS A 124 23.40 6.49 -24.82
C LYS A 124 23.02 7.94 -24.60
N VAL A 125 22.38 8.23 -23.46
CA VAL A 125 22.15 9.60 -23.04
C VAL A 125 23.50 10.10 -22.54
N ASP A 126 24.26 10.72 -23.42
CA ASP A 126 25.42 11.49 -23.01
C ASP A 126 24.90 12.58 -22.08
N LYS A 127 25.47 12.66 -20.87
CA LYS A 127 25.14 13.73 -19.93
C LYS A 127 25.61 15.03 -20.55
N ILE A 128 24.72 15.72 -21.27
CA ILE A 128 24.91 17.13 -21.61
C ILE A 128 24.94 17.84 -20.27
N ALA A 129 26.13 18.27 -19.87
CA ALA A 129 26.30 19.11 -18.70
C ALA A 129 25.70 20.47 -19.05
N ASP A 130 24.46 20.72 -18.62
CA ASP A 130 23.87 22.05 -18.66
C ASP A 130 24.63 22.94 -17.67
N ASN A 131 25.71 23.55 -18.16
CA ASN A 131 26.41 24.63 -17.50
C ASN A 131 25.64 25.93 -17.73
N THR A 132 24.53 26.11 -17.01
CA THR A 132 23.89 27.42 -16.88
C THR A 132 24.26 27.98 -15.51
N ARG A 133 25.41 28.65 -15.46
CA ARG A 133 25.81 29.51 -14.35
C ARG A 133 25.60 30.96 -14.76
N ASP A 134 24.90 31.68 -13.89
CA ASP A 134 24.98 33.12 -13.60
C ASP A 134 24.42 34.12 -14.61
N GLN A 135 23.34 34.84 -14.22
CA GLN A 135 23.42 36.27 -13.87
C GLN A 135 22.17 36.75 -13.11
N ALA A 136 22.43 37.74 -12.26
CA ALA A 136 21.64 38.26 -11.17
C ALA A 136 20.42 39.12 -11.57
N ASN A 137 19.44 39.21 -10.66
CA ASN A 137 18.80 40.48 -10.34
C ASN A 137 18.50 40.56 -8.83
N GLN A 138 19.50 41.10 -8.16
CA GLN A 138 19.39 41.76 -6.87
C GLN A 138 18.56 43.04 -7.07
N THR A 139 17.39 43.12 -6.46
CA THR A 139 16.73 44.40 -6.15
C THR A 139 16.22 44.37 -4.71
N CYS A 140 16.87 45.21 -3.92
CA CYS A 140 16.42 45.86 -2.70
C CYS A 140 15.14 46.70 -2.93
N PHE A 141 14.60 47.26 -1.83
CA PHE A 141 13.37 48.07 -1.65
C PHE A 141 12.13 47.24 -1.25
N GLY A 142 11.52 47.40 -0.07
CA GLY A 142 11.75 48.34 1.02
C GLY A 142 10.98 47.95 2.28
N ASP A 143 11.38 48.60 3.38
CA ASP A 143 10.81 48.52 4.72
C ASP A 143 9.32 48.87 4.76
N GLY A 144 8.59 48.18 5.64
CA GLY A 144 7.17 48.40 5.89
C GLY A 144 6.74 47.73 7.18
N ASP A 145 7.10 48.35 8.31
CA ASP A 145 6.56 48.07 9.63
C ASP A 145 5.04 48.27 9.64
N ILE A 146 4.28 47.29 10.13
CA ILE A 146 2.93 47.53 10.66
C ILE A 146 2.65 46.53 11.78
N ASP A 147 2.84 47.02 13.01
CA ASP A 147 2.24 46.44 14.21
C ASP A 147 0.78 46.88 14.25
N THR A 148 -0.17 45.97 14.49
CA THR A 148 -1.38 46.26 15.28
C THR A 148 -1.95 44.95 15.80
N GLU A 149 -1.98 44.85 17.13
CA GLU A 149 -2.54 43.75 17.91
C GLU A 149 -4.08 43.78 17.99
N THR A 150 -4.62 42.61 18.37
CA THR A 150 -5.86 42.36 19.16
C THR A 150 -7.23 42.71 18.57
N SER A 151 -8.06 41.67 18.39
CA SER A 151 -9.31 41.51 19.14
C SER A 151 -9.88 40.10 18.95
N GLU A 152 -10.11 39.43 20.07
CA GLU A 152 -10.98 38.26 20.19
C GLU A 152 -12.40 38.66 19.80
N ASP A 153 -13.07 37.86 18.98
CA ASP A 153 -14.53 37.77 19.03
C ASP A 153 -15.02 36.38 18.60
N GLU A 154 -15.84 35.85 19.50
CA GLU A 154 -16.56 34.59 19.50
C GLU A 154 -17.67 34.64 18.44
N ALA A 155 -17.76 33.62 17.59
CA ALA A 155 -18.96 33.34 16.80
C ALA A 155 -19.05 31.84 16.46
N THR A 156 -19.42 31.07 17.48
CA THR A 156 -20.48 30.06 17.46
C THR A 156 -21.14 29.67 16.11
N SER A 157 -21.18 28.34 15.87
CA SER A 157 -22.15 27.49 15.10
C SER A 157 -21.84 27.11 13.64
N PRO A 158 -22.39 25.99 13.12
CA PRO A 158 -22.72 24.71 13.74
C PRO A 158 -22.18 23.50 12.94
N GLY A 159 -22.13 22.33 13.59
CA GLY A 159 -21.99 21.05 12.90
C GLY A 159 -23.21 20.76 12.02
N LEU A 160 -22.97 20.40 10.77
CA LEU A 160 -23.90 19.60 9.99
C LEU A 160 -23.10 18.55 9.23
N ASP A 161 -23.22 17.34 9.75
CA ASP A 161 -22.99 16.09 9.07
C ASP A 161 -23.58 16.14 7.66
N THR A 162 -22.72 16.29 6.65
CA THR A 162 -23.04 15.75 5.32
C THR A 162 -22.27 14.45 5.19
N ALA A 163 -22.77 13.43 5.88
CA ALA A 163 -22.55 12.06 5.47
C ALA A 163 -23.09 11.93 4.05
N LEU A 164 -22.19 11.94 3.06
CA LEU A 164 -22.54 11.49 1.72
C LEU A 164 -23.14 10.08 1.87
N PRO A 165 -24.38 9.84 1.41
CA PRO A 165 -24.95 8.50 1.48
C PRO A 165 -24.07 7.58 0.64
N LEU A 166 -23.41 6.65 1.30
CA LEU A 166 -22.72 5.55 0.63
C LEU A 166 -23.77 4.84 -0.24
N PRO A 167 -23.51 4.63 -1.54
CA PRO A 167 -24.43 3.89 -2.39
C PRO A 167 -24.63 2.49 -1.80
N ALA A 168 -25.90 2.10 -1.63
CA ALA A 168 -26.31 0.87 -0.96
C ALA A 168 -25.88 -0.44 -1.67
N ASP A 169 -25.28 -0.34 -2.86
CA ASP A 169 -24.98 -1.49 -3.72
C ASP A 169 -23.50 -1.59 -4.11
N LEU A 170 -22.58 -1.39 -3.15
CA LEU A 170 -21.24 -1.96 -3.33
C LEU A 170 -21.33 -3.48 -3.19
N PRO A 171 -20.93 -4.29 -4.19
CA PRO A 171 -20.96 -5.73 -4.10
C PRO A 171 -20.16 -6.12 -2.85
N ARG A 172 -20.86 -6.72 -1.88
CA ARG A 172 -20.29 -7.19 -0.63
C ARG A 172 -19.08 -8.02 -0.99
N ARG A 173 -17.88 -7.46 -0.75
CA ARG A 173 -16.62 -8.06 -1.17
C ARG A 173 -16.63 -9.50 -0.68
N SER A 174 -16.77 -10.45 -1.61
CA SER A 174 -16.93 -11.87 -1.29
C SER A 174 -15.96 -12.20 -0.18
N SER A 175 -16.51 -12.54 0.98
CA SER A 175 -15.71 -13.02 2.10
C SER A 175 -14.95 -14.19 1.52
N ARG A 176 -13.67 -14.01 1.25
CA ARG A 176 -12.78 -15.12 0.88
C ARG A 176 -13.03 -16.17 1.94
N ILE A 177 -13.70 -17.25 1.55
CA ILE A 177 -13.96 -18.40 2.39
C ILE A 177 -12.56 -18.86 2.79
N ARG A 178 -12.14 -18.50 4.00
CA ARG A 178 -10.89 -18.98 4.58
C ARG A 178 -11.17 -20.43 4.94
N ARG A 179 -11.14 -21.31 3.94
CA ARG A 179 -11.07 -22.75 4.22
C ARG A 179 -9.78 -22.95 5.03
N PRO A 180 -9.86 -23.39 6.30
CA PRO A 180 -8.66 -23.72 7.04
C PRO A 180 -7.91 -24.85 6.31
N PRO A 181 -6.58 -24.95 6.47
CA PRO A 181 -5.79 -25.99 5.81
C PRO A 181 -6.35 -27.37 6.16
N ALA A 182 -6.45 -28.24 5.14
CA ALA A 182 -7.01 -29.59 5.20
C ALA A 182 -6.17 -30.53 6.09
N ARG A 183 -6.21 -30.31 7.40
CA ARG A 183 -5.61 -31.19 8.41
C ARG A 183 -6.64 -31.98 9.21
N PHE A 184 -7.92 -31.66 9.11
CA PHE A 184 -9.02 -32.44 9.68
C PHE A 184 -10.11 -32.61 8.63
N GLY A 185 -10.28 -33.84 8.16
CA GLY A 185 -11.30 -34.22 7.19
C GLY A 185 -12.69 -34.12 7.80
N TRP A 186 -13.61 -33.54 7.05
CA TRP A 186 -15.05 -33.60 7.28
C TRP A 186 -15.65 -34.10 5.96
N ASP A 187 -15.63 -35.42 5.80
CA ASP A 187 -16.52 -36.13 4.90
C ASP A 187 -17.57 -36.80 5.81
N GLU A 188 -18.81 -36.33 5.71
CA GLU A 188 -20.04 -37.07 5.99
C GLU A 188 -21.18 -36.44 5.17
#